data_AF-X0VDU2-F1
#
_entry.id   AF-X0VDU2-F1
#
_cell.length_a   1.000
_cell.length_b   1.000
_cell.length_c   1.000
_cell.angle_alpha   90.00
_cell.angle_beta   90.00
_cell.angle_gamma   90.00
#
_symmetry.space_group_name_H-M   'P 1'
#
loop_
_entity.id
_entity.type
_entity.pdbx_description
1 polymer ?
#
loop_
_entity_poly.entity_id
_entity_poly.type
_entity_poly.pdbx_seq_one_letter_code
_entity_poly.pdbx_strand_id
1 'polypeptide(L)'
;MRIQIAKNIFHVNLSVMKKILDLGEFKLGKKSDDYKYFKKQVMDYVYKSIKKLLKILAEDGLLEKCDCKAKIRQGYSDCKYCGGSGYRNKKASNKVS
;
A
#
# COMPACT_ATOMS: atom_id res chain seq x y z
N MET A 1 14.36 -13.74 8.99
CA MET A 1 13.96 -12.57 8.17
C MET A 1 13.02 -11.68 8.98
N ARG A 2 13.34 -10.40 9.22
CA ARG A 2 12.50 -9.51 10.02
C ARG A 2 11.31 -9.03 9.18
N ILE A 3 10.08 -9.28 9.64
CA ILE A 3 8.84 -8.90 8.97
C ILE A 3 8.86 -7.39 8.63
N GLN A 4 8.55 -7.03 7.38
CA GLN A 4 8.40 -5.63 6.95
C GLN A 4 6.92 -5.23 6.98
N ILE A 5 6.51 -4.48 8.01
CA ILE A 5 5.11 -4.16 8.30
C ILE A 5 4.50 -3.36 7.14
N ALA A 6 5.17 -2.30 6.70
CA ALA A 6 4.69 -1.45 5.62
C ALA A 6 4.49 -2.21 4.30
N LYS A 7 5.43 -3.10 3.95
CA LYS A 7 5.35 -3.95 2.76
C LYS A 7 4.17 -4.91 2.83
N ASN A 8 4.00 -5.59 3.97
CA ASN A 8 2.92 -6.56 4.14
C ASN A 8 1.55 -5.91 4.10
N ILE A 9 1.37 -4.78 4.81
CA ILE A 9 0.12 -3.99 4.74
C ILE A 9 -0.18 -3.63 3.30
N PHE A 10 0.81 -3.11 2.56
CA PHE A 10 0.63 -2.70 1.18
C PHE A 10 0.24 -3.89 0.28
N HIS A 11 0.95 -5.01 0.36
CA HIS A 11 0.71 -6.17 -0.50
C HIS A 11 -0.62 -6.87 -0.22
N VAL A 12 -1.00 -7.03 1.06
CA VAL A 12 -2.30 -7.59 1.43
C VAL A 12 -3.43 -6.71 0.87
N ASN A 13 -3.35 -5.40 1.06
CA ASN A 13 -4.39 -4.50 0.56
C ASN A 13 -4.42 -4.43 -0.98
N LEU A 14 -3.28 -4.53 -1.66
CA LEU A 14 -3.25 -4.65 -3.13
C LEU A 14 -3.93 -5.93 -3.61
N SER A 15 -3.72 -7.06 -2.93
CA SER A 15 -4.38 -8.33 -3.26
C SER A 15 -5.90 -8.22 -3.10
N VAL A 16 -6.37 -7.67 -1.98
CA VAL A 16 -7.80 -7.44 -1.71
C VAL A 16 -8.40 -6.51 -2.78
N MET A 17 -7.72 -5.38 -3.07
CA MET A 17 -8.14 -4.45 -4.11
C MET A 17 -8.29 -5.15 -5.46
N LYS A 18 -7.31 -5.97 -5.85
CA LYS A 18 -7.37 -6.72 -7.11
C LYS A 18 -8.59 -7.63 -7.17
N LYS A 19 -8.91 -8.34 -6.08
CA LYS A 19 -10.10 -9.20 -6.02
C LYS A 19 -11.41 -8.42 -6.13
N ILE A 20 -11.49 -7.24 -5.53
CA ILE A 20 -12.66 -6.35 -5.67
C ILE A 20 -12.79 -5.87 -7.12
N LEU A 21 -11.69 -5.52 -7.77
CA LEU A 21 -11.69 -5.11 -9.17
C LEU A 21 -12.06 -6.27 -10.10
N ASP A 22 -11.55 -7.47 -9.87
CA ASP A 22 -11.90 -8.68 -10.63
C ASP A 22 -13.42 -8.95 -10.54
N LEU A 23 -14.01 -8.82 -9.35
CA LEU A 23 -15.46 -8.97 -9.14
C LEU A 23 -16.26 -7.89 -9.86
N GLY A 24 -15.83 -6.63 -9.77
CA GLY A 24 -16.45 -5.52 -10.48
C GLY A 24 -16.37 -5.68 -12.00
N GLU A 25 -15.23 -6.17 -12.51
CA GLU A 25 -15.03 -6.44 -13.94
C GLU A 25 -16.00 -7.51 -14.45
N PHE A 26 -16.16 -8.59 -13.67
CA PHE A 26 -17.12 -9.65 -13.97
C PHE A 26 -18.56 -9.15 -14.03
N LYS A 27 -18.95 -8.26 -13.11
CA LYS A 27 -20.34 -7.78 -13.02
C LYS A 27 -20.69 -6.65 -13.99
N LEU A 28 -19.78 -5.69 -14.19
CA LEU A 28 -20.03 -4.45 -14.93
C LEU A 28 -19.47 -4.48 -16.36
N GLY A 29 -18.59 -5.41 -16.66
CA GLY A 29 -17.88 -5.50 -17.94
C GLY A 29 -16.69 -4.52 -18.02
N LYS A 30 -15.51 -5.04 -18.36
CA LYS A 30 -14.23 -4.29 -18.36
C LYS A 30 -14.22 -2.96 -19.12
N LYS A 31 -15.02 -2.85 -20.19
CA LYS A 31 -15.03 -1.67 -21.08
C LYS A 31 -16.12 -0.65 -20.73
N SER A 32 -17.03 -0.97 -19.80
CA SER A 32 -18.11 -0.07 -19.42
C SER A 32 -17.59 1.15 -18.66
N ASP A 33 -18.29 2.28 -18.80
CA ASP A 33 -17.97 3.49 -18.04
C ASP A 33 -18.23 3.31 -16.54
N ASP A 34 -19.23 2.48 -16.19
CA ASP A 34 -19.50 2.05 -14.81
C ASP A 34 -18.29 1.37 -14.18
N TYR A 35 -17.66 0.42 -14.89
CA TYR A 35 -16.45 -0.23 -14.40
C TYR A 35 -15.28 0.75 -14.29
N LYS A 36 -15.11 1.68 -15.24
CA LYS A 36 -14.04 2.70 -15.16
C LYS A 36 -14.22 3.58 -13.91
N TYR A 37 -15.45 4.01 -13.63
CA TYR A 37 -15.76 4.79 -12.44
C TYR A 37 -15.56 3.97 -11.16
N PHE A 38 -16.12 2.75 -11.11
CA PHE A 38 -15.95 1.81 -10.00
C PHE A 38 -14.47 1.58 -9.68
N LYS A 39 -13.68 1.23 -10.69
CA LYS A 39 -12.23 0.99 -10.56
C LYS A 39 -11.53 2.21 -9.97
N LYS A 40 -11.83 3.41 -10.46
CA LYS A 40 -11.27 4.66 -9.94
C LYS A 40 -11.58 4.83 -8.46
N GLN A 41 -12.85 4.66 -8.05
CA GLN A 41 -13.26 4.80 -6.65
C GLN A 41 -12.57 3.79 -5.74
N VAL A 42 -12.54 2.52 -6.14
CA VAL A 42 -11.88 1.45 -5.37
C VAL A 42 -10.39 1.74 -5.19
N MET A 43 -9.68 2.06 -6.29
CA MET A 43 -8.25 2.37 -6.22
C MET A 43 -7.98 3.62 -5.36
N ASP A 44 -8.75 4.69 -5.55
CA ASP A 44 -8.57 5.94 -4.80
C ASP A 44 -8.79 5.72 -3.30
N TYR A 45 -9.81 4.97 -2.92
CA TYR A 45 -10.10 4.63 -1.54
C TYR A 45 -8.96 3.82 -0.92
N VAL A 46 -8.57 2.70 -1.54
CA VAL A 46 -7.51 1.82 -1.02
C VAL A 46 -6.20 2.58 -0.85
N TYR A 47 -5.77 3.34 -1.86
CA TYR A 47 -4.51 4.07 -1.77
C TYR A 47 -4.54 5.19 -0.72
N LYS A 48 -5.67 5.90 -0.55
CA LYS A 48 -5.83 6.91 0.51
C LYS A 48 -5.78 6.27 1.89
N SER A 49 -6.47 5.15 2.08
CA SER A 49 -6.51 4.41 3.35
C SER A 49 -5.14 3.88 3.74
N ILE A 50 -4.41 3.25 2.81
CA ILE A 50 -3.03 2.79 3.07
C ILE A 50 -2.13 3.98 3.41
N LYS A 51 -2.20 5.09 2.64
CA LYS A 51 -1.38 6.28 2.91
C LYS A 51 -1.65 6.85 4.30
N LYS A 52 -2.91 6.90 4.73
CA LYS A 52 -3.31 7.36 6.06
C LYS A 52 -2.74 6.45 7.15
N LEU A 53 -2.93 5.13 7.02
CA LEU A 53 -2.41 4.16 7.99
C LEU A 53 -0.89 4.21 8.12
N LEU A 54 -0.16 4.21 7.01
CA LEU A 54 1.31 4.27 7.04
C LEU A 54 1.83 5.60 7.61
N LYS A 55 1.09 6.71 7.44
CA LYS A 55 1.41 7.98 8.09
C LYS A 55 1.27 7.88 9.61
N ILE A 56 0.14 7.33 10.10
CA ILE A 56 -0.10 7.13 11.53
C ILE A 56 1.01 6.26 12.15
N LEU A 57 1.35 5.14 11.51
CA LEU A 57 2.42 4.26 12.00
C LEU A 57 3.81 4.92 11.95
N ALA A 58 4.04 5.87 11.06
CA ALA A 58 5.29 6.63 11.03
C ALA A 58 5.33 7.70 12.13
N GLU A 59 4.20 8.36 12.39
CA GLU A 59 4.04 9.33 13.50
C GLU A 59 4.21 8.63 14.86
N ASP A 60 3.75 7.39 14.99
CA ASP A 60 3.95 6.52 16.17
C ASP A 60 5.38 5.94 16.27
N GLY A 61 6.24 6.23 15.28
CA GLY A 61 7.64 5.80 15.29
C GLY A 61 7.86 4.33 14.95
N LEU A 62 6.84 3.60 14.49
CA LEU A 62 6.99 2.21 14.02
C LEU A 62 7.57 2.15 12.61
N LEU A 63 7.29 3.16 11.78
CA LEU A 63 7.75 3.27 10.40
C LEU A 63 8.59 4.53 10.17
N GLU A 64 9.37 4.50 9.11
CA GLU A 64 10.05 5.66 8.54
C GLU A 64 9.92 5.68 7.02
N LYS A 65 10.14 6.84 6.40
CA LYS A 65 10.16 6.95 4.94
C LYS A 65 11.28 6.08 4.37
N CYS A 66 10.97 5.40 3.27
CA CYS A 66 11.98 4.63 2.57
C CYS A 66 12.68 5.49 1.52
N ASP A 67 14.00 5.33 1.42
CA ASP A 67 14.85 6.01 0.44
C ASP A 67 14.51 5.62 -1.01
N CYS A 68 13.72 4.54 -1.21
CA CYS A 68 13.24 4.07 -2.50
C CYS A 68 12.42 5.11 -3.28
N LYS A 69 11.93 6.18 -2.62
CA LYS A 69 11.04 7.22 -3.17
C LYS A 69 9.77 6.69 -3.86
N ALA A 70 9.45 5.40 -3.67
CA ALA A 70 8.29 4.77 -4.27
C ALA A 70 7.01 5.46 -3.79
N LYS A 71 6.07 5.67 -4.74
CA LYS A 71 4.75 6.21 -4.44
C LYS A 71 3.74 5.07 -4.46
N ILE A 72 2.85 5.05 -3.46
CA ILE A 72 1.78 4.04 -3.32
C ILE A 72 0.98 3.80 -4.61
N ARG A 73 0.72 4.84 -5.41
CA ARG A 73 -0.01 4.73 -6.69
C ARG A 73 0.80 4.15 -7.86
N GLN A 74 2.13 4.08 -7.74
CA GLN A 74 3.00 3.47 -8.74
C GLN A 74 3.05 1.94 -8.60
N GLY A 75 2.38 1.38 -7.59
CA GLY A 75 2.25 -0.06 -7.41
C GLY A 75 3.50 -0.68 -6.79
N TYR A 76 3.75 -1.93 -7.16
CA TYR A 76 4.85 -2.73 -6.65
C TYR A 76 6.22 -2.13 -7.03
N SER A 77 7.21 -2.33 -6.16
CA SER A 77 8.61 -1.98 -6.40
C SER A 77 9.50 -3.10 -5.84
N ASP A 78 10.63 -3.36 -6.51
CA ASP A 78 11.64 -4.34 -6.09
C ASP A 78 12.43 -3.92 -4.83
N CYS A 79 12.08 -2.79 -4.22
CA CYS A 79 12.65 -2.42 -2.94
C CYS A 79 12.34 -3.50 -1.89
N LYS A 80 13.42 -4.13 -1.41
CA LYS A 80 13.44 -5.19 -0.39
C LYS A 80 12.66 -4.80 0.88
N TYR A 81 12.65 -3.51 1.20
CA TYR A 81 12.02 -2.95 2.39
C TYR A 81 10.59 -2.46 2.14
N CYS A 82 10.41 -1.57 1.16
CA CYS A 82 9.16 -0.84 0.98
C CYS A 82 8.13 -1.60 0.12
N GLY A 83 8.58 -2.42 -0.85
CA GLY A 83 7.70 -3.16 -1.76
C GLY A 83 6.72 -2.31 -2.55
N GLY A 84 6.96 -0.99 -2.65
CA GLY A 84 6.07 0.00 -3.27
C GLY A 84 5.29 0.89 -2.29
N SER A 85 5.31 0.58 -0.99
CA SER A 85 4.59 1.35 0.05
C SER A 85 5.16 2.74 0.32
N GLY A 86 6.46 2.96 0.02
CA GLY A 86 7.19 4.19 0.34
C GLY A 86 7.63 4.32 1.81
N TYR A 87 7.40 3.30 2.63
CA TYR A 87 7.82 3.25 4.04
C TYR A 87 8.59 1.95 4.34
N ARG A 88 9.41 1.96 5.39
CA ARG A 88 10.07 0.77 5.94
C ARG A 88 9.96 0.78 7.47
N ASN A 89 10.18 -0.36 8.10
CA ASN A 89 10.21 -0.40 9.57
C ASN A 89 11.32 0.52 10.08
N LYS A 90 11.01 1.31 11.12
CA LYS A 90 12.04 2.04 11.84
C LYS A 90 12.95 1.04 12.54
N LYS A 91 14.27 1.22 12.46
CA LYS A 91 15.20 0.40 13.25
C LYS A 91 14.96 0.74 14.72
N ALA A 92 14.84 -0.28 15.57
CA ALA A 92 14.85 -0.07 17.01
C ALA A 92 16.17 0.62 17.36
N SER A 93 16.11 1.87 17.79
CA SER A 93 17.25 2.54 18.39
C SER A 93 17.49 1.86 19.73
N ASN A 94 18.50 0.99 19.79
CA ASN A 94 19.08 0.60 21.08
C ASN A 94 19.62 1.90 21.68
N LYS A 95 18.83 2.56 22.52
CA LYS A 95 19.39 3.45 23.52
C LYS A 95 20.12 2.53 24.48
N VAL A 96 21.40 2.32 24.21
CA VAL A 96 22.34 1.92 25.27
C VAL A 96 22.46 3.18 26.13
N SER A 97 21.72 3.17 27.23
CA SER A 97 21.90 4.09 28.35
C SER A 97 23.29 3.88 28.95
#